data_AF-A0A952ESF0-F1
#
_entry.id   AF-A0A952ESF0-F1
#
_cell.length_a   1.000
_cell.length_b   1.000
_cell.length_c   1.000
_cell.angle_alpha   90.00
_cell.angle_beta   90.00
_cell.angle_gamma   90.00
#
_symmetry.space_group_name_H-M   'P 1'
#
loop_
_entity.id
_entity.type
_entity.pdbx_description
1 polymer ?
#
loop_
_entity_poly.entity_id
_entity_poly.type
_entity_poly.pdbx_seq_one_letter_code
_entity_poly.pdbx_strand_id
1 'polypeptide(L)'
;MRVKIAKWGNSAAIRLPKAVMDGLRLGEGAELDLSLVEGELRGVAVRSGSNPSLADLVAQMKQLGGADYDFGAEEWDALPTEIGDYDGFHDGQ
;
A
#
# COMPACT_ATOMS: atom_id res chain seq x y z
N MET A 1 -29.75 0.26 10.86
CA MET A 1 -28.93 1.47 11.12
C MET A 1 -29.24 2.50 10.04
N ARG A 2 -29.30 3.80 10.36
CA ARG A 2 -29.56 4.87 9.36
C ARG A 2 -28.40 5.84 9.33
N VAL A 3 -27.94 6.19 8.13
CA VAL A 3 -26.87 7.18 7.89
C VAL A 3 -27.40 8.25 6.94
N LYS A 4 -26.78 9.42 6.95
CA LYS A 4 -27.08 10.50 6.00
C LYS A 4 -25.95 10.62 4.99
N ILE A 5 -26.32 10.93 3.75
CA ILE A 5 -25.36 11.30 2.71
C ILE A 5 -24.85 12.71 3.02
N ALA A 6 -23.55 12.90 2.92
CA ALA A 6 -22.85 14.17 3.08
C ALA A 6 -22.01 14.45 1.82
N LYS A 7 -21.56 15.68 1.66
CA LYS A 7 -20.59 16.06 0.62
C LYS A 7 -19.17 15.91 1.17
N TRP A 8 -18.30 15.24 0.42
CA TRP A 8 -16.86 15.17 0.66
C TRP A 8 -16.12 15.55 -0.63
N GLY A 9 -15.50 16.72 -0.64
CA GLY A 9 -14.96 17.31 -1.88
C GLY A 9 -16.07 17.51 -2.91
N ASN A 10 -15.90 16.93 -4.10
CA ASN A 10 -16.89 16.97 -5.19
C ASN A 10 -17.85 15.77 -5.18
N SER A 11 -17.70 14.84 -4.23
CA SER A 11 -18.43 13.58 -4.20
C SER A 11 -19.42 13.51 -3.03
N ALA A 12 -20.41 12.63 -3.17
CA ALA A 12 -21.26 12.21 -2.07
C ALA A 12 -20.56 11.12 -1.24
N ALA A 13 -20.73 11.15 0.08
CA ALA A 13 -20.13 10.21 1.01
C ALA A 13 -21.14 9.82 2.10
N ILE A 14 -21.00 8.60 2.63
CA ILE A 14 -21.69 8.15 3.83
C ILE A 14 -20.68 7.91 4.94
N ARG A 15 -21.05 8.25 6.18
CA ARG A 15 -20.23 7.88 7.34
C ARG A 15 -20.54 6.44 7.70
N LEU A 16 -19.52 5.58 7.65
CA LEU A 16 -19.63 4.20 8.11
C LEU A 16 -19.43 4.14 9.62
N PRO A 17 -20.40 3.63 10.39
CA PRO A 17 -20.24 3.51 11.84
C PRO A 17 -19.17 2.47 12.19
N LYS A 18 -18.50 2.66 13.33
CA LYS A 18 -17.39 1.81 13.77
C LYS A 18 -17.70 0.31 13.76
N ALA A 19 -18.91 -0.09 14.15
CA ALA A 19 -19.32 -1.50 14.11
C ALA A 19 -19.26 -2.12 12.70
N VAL A 20 -19.54 -1.34 11.65
CA VAL A 20 -19.44 -1.80 10.25
C VAL A 20 -17.98 -1.90 9.83
N MET A 21 -17.16 -0.90 10.17
CA MET A 21 -15.72 -0.91 9.90
C MET A 21 -15.02 -2.11 10.54
N ASP A 22 -15.31 -2.35 11.82
CA ASP A 22 -14.73 -3.46 12.58
C ASP A 22 -15.23 -4.83 12.05
N GLY A 23 -16.53 -4.93 11.72
CA GLY A 23 -17.12 -6.16 11.17
C GLY A 23 -16.58 -6.56 9.81
N LEU A 24 -16.28 -5.58 8.94
CA LEU A 24 -15.68 -5.82 7.62
C LEU A 24 -14.14 -5.82 7.65
N ARG A 25 -13.54 -5.49 8.80
CA ARG A 25 -12.08 -5.32 8.98
C ARG A 25 -11.49 -4.31 7.99
N LEU A 26 -12.14 -3.15 7.88
CA LEU A 26 -11.72 -2.06 7.02
C LEU A 26 -10.89 -1.05 7.81
N GLY A 27 -9.83 -0.53 7.20
CA GLY A 27 -9.03 0.59 7.69
C GLY A 27 -9.22 1.84 6.84
N GLU A 28 -8.50 2.91 7.18
CA GLU A 28 -8.37 4.07 6.31
C GLU A 28 -7.69 3.68 5.00
N GLY A 29 -8.15 4.25 3.88
CA GLY A 29 -7.67 3.89 2.54
C GLY A 29 -8.17 2.55 2.00
N ALA A 30 -8.98 1.80 2.74
CA ALA A 30 -9.58 0.56 2.24
C ALA A 30 -10.61 0.84 1.13
N GLU A 31 -10.63 -0.04 0.13
CA GLU A 31 -11.52 0.08 -1.02
C GLU A 31 -12.78 -0.79 -0.87
N LEU A 32 -13.89 -0.29 -1.41
CA LEU A 32 -15.17 -0.98 -1.49
C LEU A 32 -15.64 -0.97 -2.94
N ASP A 33 -16.02 -2.14 -3.44
CA ASP A 33 -16.73 -2.26 -4.69
C ASP A 33 -18.23 -2.06 -4.40
N LEU A 34 -18.84 -1.08 -5.07
CA LEU A 34 -20.23 -0.70 -4.88
C LEU A 34 -21.04 -1.11 -6.12
N SER A 35 -22.06 -1.94 -5.91
CA SER A 35 -22.99 -2.37 -6.94
C SER A 35 -24.43 -2.06 -6.56
N LEU A 36 -25.28 -1.85 -7.55
CA LEU A 36 -26.72 -1.73 -7.37
C LEU A 36 -27.36 -3.08 -7.70
N VAL A 37 -27.94 -3.74 -6.69
CA VAL A 37 -28.61 -5.03 -6.86
C VAL A 37 -30.03 -4.89 -6.32
N GLU A 38 -31.02 -5.10 -7.19
CA GLU A 38 -32.45 -5.04 -6.81
C GLU A 38 -32.88 -3.70 -6.16
N GLY A 39 -32.22 -2.60 -6.54
CA GLY A 39 -32.48 -1.28 -5.97
C GLY A 39 -31.78 -1.02 -4.64
N GLU A 40 -31.00 -1.98 -4.15
CA GLU A 40 -30.17 -1.84 -2.95
C GLU A 40 -28.71 -1.54 -3.32
N LEU A 41 -28.09 -0.62 -2.58
CA LEU A 41 -26.66 -0.36 -2.69
C LEU A 41 -25.89 -1.41 -1.88
N ARG A 42 -25.17 -2.29 -2.57
CA ARG A 42 -24.36 -3.34 -1.96
C ARG A 42 -22.88 -2.98 -2.08
N GLY A 43 -22.22 -2.87 -0.93
CA GLY A 43 -20.76 -2.70 -0.85
C GLY A 43 -20.07 -4.00 -0.48
N VAL A 44 -19.02 -4.36 -1.22
CA VAL A 44 -18.17 -5.51 -0.92
C VAL A 44 -16.74 -5.00 -0.70
N ALA A 45 -16.11 -5.45 0.38
CA ALA A 45 -14.72 -5.10 0.67
C ALA A 45 -13.81 -5.64 -0.44
N VAL A 46 -13.07 -4.75 -1.10
CA VAL A 46 -12.03 -5.15 -2.02
C VAL A 46 -10.86 -5.63 -1.15
N ARG A 47 -10.73 -6.95 -1.06
CA ARG A 47 -9.46 -7.54 -0.65
C ARG A 47 -8.56 -7.36 -1.86
N SER A 48 -7.57 -6.46 -1.78
CA SER A 48 -6.51 -6.43 -2.78
C SER A 48 -5.86 -7.81 -2.77
N GLY A 49 -6.31 -8.65 -3.71
CA GLY A 49 -5.77 -9.96 -3.95
C GLY A 49 -4.34 -9.78 -4.42
N SER A 50 -3.46 -10.60 -3.86
CA SER A 50 -2.02 -10.62 -4.03
C SER A 50 -1.30 -9.45 -3.36
N ASN A 51 -0.86 -9.69 -2.12
CA ASN A 51 0.56 -9.45 -1.89
C ASN A 51 1.25 -10.29 -2.98
N PRO A 52 1.96 -9.69 -3.95
CA PRO A 52 2.66 -10.46 -4.95
C PRO A 52 3.56 -11.44 -4.21
N SER A 53 3.56 -12.69 -4.65
CA SER A 53 4.51 -13.65 -4.10
C SER A 53 5.93 -13.14 -4.36
N LEU A 54 6.91 -13.62 -3.61
CA LEU A 54 8.32 -13.32 -3.90
C LEU A 54 8.65 -13.64 -5.37
N ALA A 55 8.06 -14.71 -5.91
CA ALA A 55 8.23 -15.07 -7.32
C ALA A 55 7.63 -14.03 -8.27
N ASP A 56 6.45 -13.49 -7.97
CA ASP A 56 5.82 -12.44 -8.78
C ASP A 56 6.64 -11.15 -8.78
N LEU A 57 7.19 -10.79 -7.61
CA LEU A 57 8.07 -9.63 -7.46
C LEU A 57 9.37 -9.81 -8.25
N VAL A 58 10.02 -10.96 -8.14
CA VAL A 58 11.25 -11.28 -8.89
C VAL A 58 10.98 -11.28 -10.40
N ALA A 59 9.86 -11.85 -10.84
CA ALA A 59 9.47 -11.85 -12.24
C ALA A 59 9.24 -10.42 -12.77
N GLN A 60 8.60 -9.57 -11.97
CA GLN A 60 8.38 -8.16 -12.31
C GLN A 60 9.70 -7.38 -12.39
N MET A 61 10.64 -7.60 -11.46
CA MET A 61 11.98 -6.99 -11.52
C MET A 61 12.72 -7.36 -12.80
N LYS A 62 12.69 -8.64 -13.20
CA LYS A 62 13.29 -9.11 -14.45
C LYS A 62 12.65 -8.48 -15.68
N GLN A 63 11.32 -8.34 -15.69
CA GLN A 63 10.59 -7.68 -16.79
C GLN A 63 10.99 -6.21 -16.94
N LEU A 64 11.21 -5.50 -15.84
CA LEU A 64 11.61 -4.09 -15.83
C LEU A 64 13.11 -3.88 -16.15
N GLY A 65 13.84 -4.94 -16.50
CA GLY A 65 15.26 -4.87 -16.82
C GLY A 65 16.17 -4.78 -15.60
N GLY A 66 15.68 -5.17 -14.42
CA GLY A 66 16.52 -5.35 -13.24
C GLY A 66 17.57 -6.42 -13.54
N ALA A 67 18.84 -6.04 -13.51
CA ALA A 67 19.94 -6.99 -13.63
C ALA A 67 19.93 -7.94 -12.41
N ASP A 68 20.26 -9.21 -12.64
CA ASP A 68 20.76 -10.08 -11.57
C ASP A 68 22.14 -9.52 -11.20
N TYR A 69 22.18 -8.42 -10.44
CA TYR A 69 23.42 -7.80 -9.98
C TYR A 69 23.94 -8.62 -8.82
N ASP A 70 24.83 -9.56 -9.14
CA ASP A 70 25.68 -10.20 -8.15
C ASP A 70 26.76 -9.20 -7.78
N PHE A 71 26.54 -8.46 -6.68
CA PHE A 71 27.59 -7.73 -6.01
C PHE A 71 28.57 -8.79 -5.49
N GLY A 72 29.50 -9.23 -6.33
CA GLY A 72 30.45 -10.27 -5.97
C GLY A 72 31.10 -9.93 -4.62
N ALA A 73 31.41 -10.96 -3.83
CA ALA A 73 31.96 -10.76 -2.47
C ALA A 73 33.17 -9.80 -2.44
N GLU A 74 33.93 -9.74 -3.53
CA GLU A 74 35.07 -8.83 -3.72
C GLU A 74 34.68 -7.33 -3.72
N GLU A 75 33.47 -6.98 -4.15
CA GLU A 75 32.97 -5.58 -4.16
C GLU A 75 32.50 -5.14 -2.76
N TRP A 76 32.00 -6.07 -1.94
CA TRP A 76 31.62 -5.82 -0.55
C TRP A 76 32.83 -5.74 0.38
N ASP A 77 33.85 -6.59 0.19
CA ASP A 77 35.08 -6.57 0.98
C ASP A 77 35.97 -5.36 0.67
N ALA A 78 35.72 -4.65 -0.45
CA ALA A 78 36.38 -3.40 -0.81
C ALA A 78 35.77 -2.17 -0.12
N LEU A 79 34.61 -2.32 0.52
CA LEU A 79 34.06 -1.24 1.34
C LEU A 79 34.87 -1.12 2.63
N PRO A 80 35.25 0.10 3.05
CA PRO A 80 35.88 0.28 4.34
C PRO A 80 34.97 -0.31 5.43
N THR A 81 35.50 -1.24 6.21
CA THR A 81 34.81 -1.83 7.38
C THR A 81 34.59 -0.80 8.49
N GLU A 82 35.24 0.35 8.37
CA GLU A 82 35.01 1.51 9.20
C GLU A 82 33.90 2.35 8.55
N ILE A 83 32.72 2.32 9.17
CA ILE A 83 31.73 3.39 8.97
C ILE A 83 32.40 4.65 9.48
N GLY A 84 32.97 5.46 8.58
CA GLY A 84 33.53 6.75 8.95
C GLY A 84 32.50 7.55 9.74
N ASP A 85 32.96 8.27 10.77
CA ASP A 85 32.10 9.05 11.64
C ASP A 85 31.12 9.88 10.79
N TYR A 86 29.84 9.50 10.87
CA TYR A 86 28.78 10.15 10.12
C TYR A 86 28.54 11.53 10.74
N ASP A 87 29.29 12.52 10.27
CA ASP A 87 29.07 13.93 10.59
C ASP A 87 27.74 14.34 9.98
N GLY A 88 26.70 14.32 10.82
CA GLY A 88 25.29 14.37 10.40
C GLY A 88 24.91 15.46 9.40
N PHE A 89 23.71 15.30 8.82
CA PHE A 89 23.07 16.29 7.95
C PHE A 89 23.20 17.69 8.55
N HIS A 90 24.02 18.53 7.89
CA HIS A 90 24.04 19.94 8.15
C HIS A 90 22.75 20.52 7.58
N ASP A 91 21.77 20.76 8.46
CA ASP A 91 20.63 21.60 8.13
C ASP A 91 21.16 22.98 7.73
N GLY A 92 21.09 23.26 6.44
CA GLY A 92 21.37 24.58 5.88
C GLY A 92 20.35 25.59 6.39
N GLN A 93 20.85 26.65 7.02
CA GLN A 93 20.10 27.89 7.26
C GLN A 93 19.90 28.68 5.97
#